data_AF-A0AAU8HNC9-F1
#
_entry.id   AF-A0AAU8HNC9-F1
#
_cell.length_a   1.000
_cell.length_b   1.000
_cell.length_c   1.000
_cell.angle_alpha   90.00
_cell.angle_beta   90.00
_cell.angle_gamma   90.00
#
_symmetry.space_group_name_H-M   'P 1'
#
loop_
_entity.id
_entity.type
_entity.pdbx_description
1 polymer ?
#
loop_
_entity_poly.entity_id
_entity_poly.type
_entity_poly.pdbx_seq_one_letter_code
_entity_poly.pdbx_strand_id
1 'polypeptide(L)' 'TANVSVVDLTCRIEKSATYEDIKAVIKEAANGELKGILSYTEDEIV' A
#
# COMPACT_ATOMS: atom_id res chain seq x y z
N THR A 1 0.67 21.77 -11.09
CA THR A 1 0.28 20.74 -10.10
C THR A 1 1.48 20.50 -9.21
N ALA A 2 1.51 21.08 -8.00
CA ALA A 2 2.77 21.28 -7.27
C ALA A 2 2.96 20.46 -5.98
N ASN A 3 2.00 19.63 -5.54
CA ASN A 3 2.05 19.04 -4.18
C ASN A 3 1.68 17.54 -4.09
N VAL A 4 1.85 16.75 -5.16
CA VAL A 4 1.64 15.29 -5.09
C VAL A 4 2.91 14.59 -5.58
N SER A 5 3.35 13.57 -4.85
CA SER A 5 4.53 12.76 -5.17
C SER A 5 4.16 11.29 -5.06
N VAL A 6 4.73 10.47 -5.94
CA VAL A 6 4.47 9.03 -6.01
C VAL A 6 5.73 8.26 -5.61
N VAL A 7 5.56 7.13 -4.91
CA VAL A 7 6.64 6.23 -4.53
C VAL A 7 6.47 4.92 -5.28
N ASP A 8 7.48 4.53 -6.05
CA ASP A 8 7.61 3.19 -6.64
C ASP A 8 8.61 2.37 -5.82
N LEU A 9 8.12 1.35 -5.11
CA LEU A 9 8.91 0.50 -4.22
C LEU A 9 9.05 -0.91 -4.80
N THR A 10 10.24 -1.23 -5.29
CA THR A 10 10.63 -2.61 -5.63
C THR A 10 11.49 -3.18 -4.50
N CYS A 11 11.05 -4.29 -3.90
CA CYS A 11 11.79 -4.94 -2.82
C CYS A 11 11.82 -6.47 -2.98
N ARG A 12 12.86 -7.09 -2.41
CA ARG A 12 12.99 -8.55 -2.35
C ARG A 12 12.58 -9.02 -0.95
N ILE A 13 11.53 -9.82 -0.89
CA ILE A 13 11.04 -10.40 0.36
C ILE A 13 11.70 -11.75 0.64
N GLU A 14 11.99 -12.01 1.92
CA GLU A 14 12.58 -13.28 2.37
C GLU A 14 11.56 -14.43 2.32
N LYS A 15 10.33 -14.16 2.73
CA LYS A 15 9.22 -15.12 2.70
C LYS A 15 8.42 -14.95 1.41
N SER A 16 8.06 -16.07 0.78
CA SER A 16 7.16 -16.06 -0.38
C SER A 16 5.79 -15.52 0.02
N ALA A 17 5.29 -14.53 -0.71
CA ALA A 17 3.94 -14.01 -0.56
C ALA A 17 3.35 -13.76 -1.95
N THR A 18 2.04 -13.92 -2.08
CA THR A 18 1.35 -13.53 -3.31
C THR A 18 1.03 -12.03 -3.29
N TYR A 19 0.73 -11.46 -4.44
CA TYR A 19 0.30 -10.07 -4.52
C TYR A 19 -1.00 -9.81 -3.75
N GLU A 20 -1.90 -10.80 -3.72
CA GLU A 20 -3.15 -10.70 -2.98
C GLU A 20 -2.92 -10.66 -1.46
N ASP A 21 -2.01 -11.49 -0.96
CA ASP A 21 -1.62 -11.49 0.46
C ASP A 21 -1.03 -10.13 0.87
N ILE A 22 -0.15 -9.57 0.03
CA ILE A 22 0.47 -8.26 0.30
C ILE A 22 -0.59 -7.16 0.33
N LYS A 23 -1.50 -7.13 -0.64
CA LYS A 23 -2.61 -6.16 -0.67
C LYS A 23 -3.52 -6.29 0.54
N ALA A 24 -3.85 -7.52 0.95
CA ALA A 24 -4.70 -7.76 2.11
C ALA A 24 -4.07 -7.20 3.39
N VAL A 25 -2.79 -7.50 3.64
CA VAL A 25 -2.07 -7.00 4.81
C VAL A 25 -1.96 -5.47 4.79
N ILE A 26 -1.69 -4.86 3.63
CA ILE A 26 -1.63 -3.39 3.51
C ILE A 26 -3.00 -2.77 3.81
N LYS A 27 -4.09 -3.37 3.32
CA LYS A 27 -5.45 -2.91 3.56
C LYS A 27 -5.84 -3.05 5.04
N GLU A 28 -5.45 -4.14 5.69
CA GLU A 28 -5.68 -4.33 7.13
C GLU A 28 -4.89 -3.31 7.96
N ALA A 29 -3.60 -3.12 7.66
CA ALA A 29 -2.76 -2.13 8.34
C ALA A 29 -3.29 -0.70 8.17
N ALA A 30 -3.73 -0.33 6.96
CA ALA A 30 -4.33 0.98 6.68
C ALA A 30 -5.63 1.23 7.48
N ASN A 31 -6.44 0.19 7.70
CA ASN A 31 -7.69 0.30 8.47
C ASN A 31 -7.49 0.10 9.98
N GLY A 32 -6.34 -0.45 10.40
CA GLY A 32 -5.99 -0.76 11.77
C GLY A 32 -4.96 0.22 12.34
N GLU A 33 -3.74 -0.28 12.56
CA GLU A 33 -2.69 0.41 13.30
C GLU A 33 -2.20 1.69 12.61
N LEU A 34 -2.26 1.74 11.28
CA LEU A 34 -1.83 2.90 10.49
C LEU A 34 -2.98 3.80 10.07
N LYS A 35 -4.17 3.64 10.66
CA LYS A 35 -5.34 4.44 10.34
C LYS A 35 -5.07 5.93 10.58
N GLY A 36 -5.26 6.72 9.53
CA GLY A 36 -4.98 8.16 9.51
C GLY A 36 -3.56 8.53 9.05
N ILE A 37 -2.69 7.54 8.82
CA ILE A 37 -1.35 7.71 8.24
C ILE A 37 -1.28 7.02 6.87
N LEU A 38 -1.73 5.77 6.79
CA LEU A 38 -1.78 4.98 5.57
C LEU A 38 -3.23 4.81 5.10
N SER A 39 -3.47 5.11 3.84
CA SER A 39 -4.75 4.90 3.16
C SER A 39 -4.56 3.93 2.00
N TYR A 40 -5.53 3.04 1.79
CA TYR A 40 -5.54 2.07 0.68
C TYR A 40 -6.75 2.33 -0.22
N THR A 41 -6.53 2.37 -1.54
CA THR A 41 -7.59 2.48 -2.56
C THR A 41 -7.29 1.55 -3.73
N GLU A 42 -8.35 1.06 -4.38
CA GLU A 42 -8.28 0.29 -5.63
C GLU A 42 -8.90 1.07 -6.82
N ASP A 43 -9.27 2.32 -6.58
CA ASP A 43 -9.79 3.20 -7.61
C ASP A 43 -8.67 3.67 -8.54
N GLU A 44 -8.99 3.89 -9.80
CA GLU A 44 -8.07 4.47 -10.76
C GLU A 44 -7.90 5.98 -10.45
N ILE A 45 -6.74 6.34 -9.90
CA ILE A 45 -6.39 7.72 -9.52
C ILE A 45 -5.29 8.29 -10.41
N VAL A 46 -5.26 9.62 -10.54
CA VAL A 46 -4.31 10.39 -11.37
C VAL A 46 -3.48 11.39 -10.55
#